data_AF-A0A9N9VH54-F1
#
_entry.id   AF-A0A9N9VH54-F1
#
_cell.length_a   1.000
_cell.length_b   1.000
_cell.length_c   1.000
_cell.angle_alpha   90.00
_cell.angle_beta   90.00
_cell.angle_gamma   90.00
#
_symmetry.space_group_name_H-M   'P 1'
#
loop_
_entity.id
_entity.type
_entity.pdbx_description
1 polymer ?
#
loop_
_entity_poly.entity_id
_entity_poly.type
_entity_poly.pdbx_seq_one_letter_code
_entity_poly.pdbx_strand_id
1 'polypeptide(L)'
;MSTQTVTVTRVATNGHPKESITPKPAGENRLFAKEGVTYGDWPDDLVRDGVAVVKGAIPCGRAEKYAEDIFTFLETFKGGLGSKRDDPSTVKEDNLPIINEKGIAFEKVYDTEDLIVSFDGVNISFPNRADLPDNKPWPHQDQDPQRPRFRCLQGLVNLLPNGPNDGGLIVCKGAYRLSEEFHEKFKDEPDKL
;
A
#
# COMPACT_ATOMS: atom_id res chain seq x y z
N MET A 1 35.22 -18.36 17.17
CA MET A 1 34.12 -18.51 18.16
C MET A 1 33.62 -17.12 18.48
N SER A 2 32.41 -16.77 18.03
CA SER A 2 31.78 -15.50 18.36
C SER A 2 30.48 -15.81 19.09
N THR A 3 30.41 -15.38 20.34
CA THR A 3 29.24 -15.48 21.21
C THR A 3 28.23 -14.44 20.76
N GLN A 4 27.04 -14.87 20.33
CA GLN A 4 25.90 -13.98 20.16
C GLN A 4 25.07 -13.97 21.45
N THR A 5 24.89 -12.79 22.04
CA THR A 5 23.87 -12.58 23.08
C THR A 5 22.60 -12.11 22.39
N VAL A 6 21.60 -12.99 22.29
CA VAL A 6 20.24 -12.62 21.89
C VAL A 6 19.43 -12.44 23.17
N THR A 7 19.04 -11.21 23.49
CA THR A 7 18.03 -10.97 24.51
C THR A 7 16.66 -11.20 23.88
N VAL A 8 16.10 -12.40 24.08
CA VAL A 8 14.68 -12.67 23.82
C VAL A 8 13.89 -12.21 25.04
N THR A 9 13.22 -11.07 24.92
CA THR A 9 12.17 -10.73 25.89
C THR A 9 10.99 -11.67 25.61
N ARG A 10 10.83 -12.70 26.46
CA ARG A 10 9.59 -13.48 26.52
C ARG A 10 8.46 -12.53 26.92
N VAL A 11 7.66 -12.08 25.96
CA VAL A 11 6.31 -11.61 26.24
C VAL A 11 5.49 -12.86 26.53
N ALA A 12 4.88 -12.92 27.71
CA ALA A 12 3.98 -14.00 28.07
C ALA A 12 2.83 -14.00 27.05
N THR A 13 2.75 -15.06 26.23
CA THR A 13 1.56 -15.34 25.44
C THR A 13 0.47 -15.75 26.43
N ASN A 14 -0.28 -14.77 26.94
CA ASN A 14 -1.56 -15.07 27.57
C ASN A 14 -2.42 -15.70 26.48
N GLY A 15 -2.63 -17.02 26.59
CA GLY A 15 -3.46 -17.78 25.68
C GLY A 15 -4.89 -17.27 25.73
N HIS A 16 -5.22 -16.34 24.85
CA HIS A 16 -6.61 -16.03 24.55
C HIS A 16 -7.21 -17.24 23.82
N PRO A 17 -8.40 -17.72 24.21
CA PRO A 17 -9.09 -18.77 23.47
C PRO A 17 -9.26 -18.32 22.02
N LYS A 18 -8.83 -19.15 21.07
CA LYS A 18 -9.09 -18.97 19.64
C LYS A 18 -10.58 -19.20 19.38
N GLU A 19 -11.41 -18.20 19.66
CA GLU A 19 -12.78 -18.20 19.14
C GLU A 19 -12.70 -18.16 17.61
N SER A 20 -13.40 -19.08 16.94
CA SER A 20 -13.45 -19.08 15.48
C SER A 20 -14.12 -17.79 15.01
N ILE A 21 -13.39 -16.95 14.29
CA ILE A 21 -13.95 -15.75 13.67
C ILE A 21 -14.94 -16.21 12.59
N THR A 22 -16.23 -16.12 12.88
CA THR A 22 -17.27 -16.33 11.87
C THR A 22 -17.32 -15.10 10.96
N PRO A 23 -17.04 -15.23 9.65
CA PRO A 23 -17.12 -14.10 8.73
C PRO A 23 -18.54 -13.53 8.74
N LYS A 24 -18.67 -12.24 9.04
CA LYS A 24 -19.94 -11.53 8.90
C LYS A 24 -20.04 -11.01 7.46
N PRO A 25 -21.24 -10.99 6.86
CA PRO A 25 -21.45 -10.28 5.60
C PRO A 25 -20.91 -8.85 5.72
N ALA A 26 -20.36 -8.31 4.63
CA ALA A 26 -20.03 -6.89 4.58
C ALA A 26 -21.29 -6.10 4.96
N GLY A 27 -21.24 -5.38 6.07
CA GLY A 27 -22.37 -4.57 6.55
C GLY A 27 -22.72 -3.47 5.55
N GLU A 28 -23.84 -2.78 5.77
CA GLU A 28 -24.18 -1.58 4.99
C GLU A 28 -22.97 -0.64 4.94
N ASN A 29 -22.68 -0.11 3.76
CA ASN A 29 -21.54 0.76 3.54
C ASN A 29 -21.75 2.12 4.22
N ARG A 30 -21.59 2.17 5.55
CA ARG A 30 -22.01 3.29 6.41
C ARG A 30 -21.42 4.64 6.02
N LEU A 31 -20.30 4.64 5.28
CA LEU A 31 -19.63 5.84 4.83
C LEU A 31 -20.29 6.45 3.59
N PHE A 32 -20.70 5.62 2.62
CA PHE A 32 -21.31 6.06 1.37
C PHE A 32 -22.84 5.92 1.35
N ALA A 33 -23.43 5.23 2.33
CA ALA A 33 -24.86 4.96 2.40
C ALA A 33 -25.68 6.06 3.11
N LYS A 34 -25.03 7.09 3.66
CA LYS A 34 -25.70 8.16 4.40
C LYS A 34 -25.69 9.46 3.59
N GLU A 35 -26.78 9.70 2.86
CA GLU A 35 -26.98 10.98 2.18
C GLU A 35 -27.06 12.14 3.20
N GLY A 36 -26.43 13.27 2.87
CA GLY A 36 -26.49 14.49 3.68
C GLY A 36 -25.67 14.49 4.97
N VAL A 37 -24.84 13.47 5.22
CA VAL A 37 -23.93 13.46 6.37
C VAL A 37 -22.64 14.19 6.04
N THR A 38 -22.22 15.07 6.94
CA THR A 38 -20.92 15.74 6.92
C THR A 38 -20.13 15.30 8.16
N TYR A 39 -18.90 14.85 7.95
CA TYR A 39 -18.02 14.33 8.99
C TYR A 39 -17.05 15.42 9.52
N GLY A 40 -16.83 16.48 8.76
CA GLY A 40 -16.00 17.63 9.11
C GLY A 40 -14.49 17.40 8.93
N ASP A 41 -14.10 16.37 8.17
CA ASP A 41 -12.70 15.98 7.96
C ASP A 41 -12.54 15.20 6.64
N TRP A 42 -11.40 14.53 6.43
CA TRP A 42 -11.07 13.71 5.26
C TRP A 42 -12.15 12.72 4.77
N PRO A 43 -13.05 12.15 5.61
CA PRO A 43 -14.11 11.30 5.09
C PRO A 43 -15.05 12.03 4.12
N ASP A 44 -15.24 13.35 4.29
CA ASP A 44 -16.04 14.17 3.37
C ASP A 44 -15.38 14.24 1.99
N ASP A 45 -14.05 14.37 1.93
CA ASP A 45 -13.29 14.33 0.67
C ASP A 45 -13.43 12.96 0.00
N LEU A 46 -13.36 11.87 0.78
CA LEU A 46 -13.50 10.52 0.25
C LEU A 46 -14.91 10.28 -0.33
N VAL A 47 -15.96 10.74 0.35
CA VAL A 47 -17.35 10.65 -0.14
C VAL A 47 -17.59 11.58 -1.34
N ARG A 48 -16.94 12.75 -1.40
CA ARG A 48 -17.12 13.72 -2.49
C ARG A 48 -16.30 13.38 -3.74
N ASP A 49 -15.05 12.99 -3.58
CA ASP A 49 -14.07 12.86 -4.67
C ASP A 49 -13.71 11.39 -4.96
N GLY A 50 -14.08 10.45 -4.09
CA GLY A 50 -13.61 9.05 -4.17
C GLY A 50 -12.16 8.87 -3.72
N VAL A 51 -11.53 9.92 -3.18
CA VAL A 51 -10.15 9.94 -2.68
C VAL A 51 -10.05 10.98 -1.56
N ALA A 52 -9.19 10.71 -0.58
CA ALA A 52 -8.83 11.68 0.44
C ALA A 52 -7.34 11.61 0.76
N VAL A 53 -6.77 12.73 1.21
CA VAL A 53 -5.37 12.80 1.64
C VAL A 53 -5.34 13.08 3.14
N VAL A 54 -4.93 12.08 3.92
CA VAL A 54 -4.80 12.21 5.37
C VAL A 54 -3.37 12.66 5.70
N LYS A 55 -3.23 13.93 6.09
CA LYS A 55 -1.92 14.48 6.50
C LYS A 55 -1.59 14.04 7.92
N GLY A 56 -0.32 13.72 8.17
CA GLY A 56 0.16 13.34 9.50
C GLY A 56 -0.34 11.97 9.98
N ALA A 57 -0.82 11.11 9.07
CA ALA A 57 -1.24 9.73 9.41
C ALA A 57 -0.12 8.92 10.10
N ILE A 58 1.15 9.23 9.76
CA ILE A 58 2.34 8.74 10.45
C ILE A 58 3.19 9.95 10.86
N PRO A 59 3.71 10.01 12.11
CA PRO A 59 4.64 11.05 12.52
C PRO A 59 5.91 11.05 11.64
N CYS A 60 6.42 12.23 11.28
CA CYS A 60 7.55 12.39 10.35
C CYS A 60 8.77 11.53 10.72
N GLY A 61 9.24 11.61 11.97
CA GLY A 61 10.40 10.82 12.41
C GLY A 61 10.17 9.30 12.38
N ARG A 62 8.93 8.83 12.45
CA ARG A 62 8.61 7.41 12.28
C ARG A 62 8.65 7.01 10.81
N ALA A 63 8.12 7.84 9.92
CA ALA A 63 8.19 7.63 8.48
C ALA A 63 9.65 7.63 7.98
N GLU A 64 10.47 8.57 8.45
CA GLU A 64 11.91 8.64 8.16
C GLU A 64 12.64 7.37 8.61
N LYS A 65 12.35 6.89 9.83
CA LYS A 65 12.93 5.64 10.32
C LYS A 65 12.55 4.45 9.42
N TYR A 66 11.29 4.36 8.99
CA TYR A 66 10.87 3.28 8.09
C TYR A 66 11.58 3.34 6.74
N ALA A 67 11.76 4.53 6.17
CA ALA A 67 12.52 4.71 4.95
C ALA A 67 13.99 4.28 5.14
N GLU A 68 14.61 4.67 6.26
CA GLU A 68 15.99 4.28 6.61
C GLU A 68 16.15 2.75 6.74
N ASP A 69 15.21 2.09 7.43
CA ASP A 69 15.20 0.63 7.59
C ASP A 69 15.06 -0.07 6.21
N ILE A 70 14.20 0.46 5.33
CA ILE A 70 14.00 -0.05 3.96
C ILE A 70 15.27 0.08 3.12
N PHE A 71 15.92 1.25 3.11
CA PHE A 71 17.16 1.42 2.35
C PHE A 71 18.29 0.54 2.91
N THR A 72 18.37 0.42 4.22
CA THR A 72 19.35 -0.47 4.87
C THR A 72 19.14 -1.92 4.44
N PHE A 73 17.88 -2.36 4.40
CA PHE A 73 17.54 -3.67 3.87
C PHE A 73 17.99 -3.83 2.40
N LEU A 74 17.71 -2.88 1.52
CA LEU A 74 18.13 -2.93 0.11
C LEU A 74 19.65 -3.04 -0.05
N GLU A 75 20.42 -2.30 0.75
CA GLU A 75 21.88 -2.26 0.67
C GLU A 75 22.57 -3.49 1.28
N THR A 76 21.91 -4.18 2.22
CA THR A 76 22.48 -5.30 2.97
C THR A 76 21.88 -6.66 2.60
N PHE A 77 20.82 -6.68 1.77
CA PHE A 77 20.16 -7.91 1.35
C PHE A 77 21.17 -8.90 0.76
N LYS A 78 21.20 -10.13 1.29
CA LYS A 78 22.15 -11.19 0.93
C LYS A 78 23.64 -10.77 1.00
N GLY A 79 24.00 -9.88 1.92
CA GLY A 79 25.36 -9.36 2.06
C GLY A 79 25.68 -8.17 1.15
N GLY A 80 24.67 -7.66 0.44
CA GLY A 80 24.75 -6.51 -0.46
C GLY A 80 24.80 -6.94 -1.92
N LEU A 81 23.86 -6.41 -2.70
CA LEU A 81 23.78 -6.64 -4.15
C LEU A 81 24.47 -5.54 -4.97
N GLY A 82 25.01 -4.51 -4.31
CA GLY A 82 25.78 -3.45 -4.96
C GLY A 82 25.08 -2.09 -5.03
N SER A 83 23.76 -2.02 -4.79
CA SER A 83 23.05 -0.74 -4.70
C SER A 83 23.49 0.04 -3.46
N LYS A 84 23.61 1.36 -3.62
CA LYS A 84 24.00 2.35 -2.60
C LYS A 84 23.08 3.56 -2.69
N ARG A 85 22.49 3.97 -1.58
CA ARG A 85 21.53 5.10 -1.55
C ARG A 85 22.18 6.45 -1.85
N ASP A 86 23.48 6.58 -1.60
CA ASP A 86 24.27 7.78 -1.83
C ASP A 86 24.88 7.85 -3.24
N ASP A 87 24.76 6.76 -4.02
CA ASP A 87 25.19 6.71 -5.41
C ASP A 87 24.07 6.16 -6.32
N PRO A 88 23.22 7.04 -6.88
CA PRO A 88 22.14 6.65 -7.79
C PRO A 88 22.61 5.85 -9.01
N SER A 89 23.87 5.97 -9.42
CA SER A 89 24.40 5.20 -10.57
C SER A 89 24.51 3.70 -10.29
N THR A 90 24.50 3.31 -9.01
CA THR A 90 24.50 1.92 -8.55
C THR A 90 23.12 1.29 -8.50
N VAL A 91 22.05 2.11 -8.57
CA VAL A 91 20.67 1.64 -8.55
C VAL A 91 20.35 1.06 -9.92
N LYS A 92 20.51 -0.26 -10.06
CA LYS A 92 20.25 -1.03 -11.27
C LYS A 92 19.48 -2.28 -10.92
N GLU A 93 18.75 -2.86 -11.87
CA GLU A 93 17.96 -4.08 -11.64
C GLU A 93 18.81 -5.20 -11.03
N ASP A 94 19.99 -5.46 -11.61
CA ASP A 94 20.93 -6.48 -11.13
C ASP A 94 21.50 -6.21 -9.72
N ASN A 95 21.42 -4.96 -9.24
CA ASN A 95 21.94 -4.52 -7.95
C ASN A 95 20.87 -4.45 -6.85
N LEU A 96 19.63 -4.85 -7.15
CA LEU A 96 18.48 -4.76 -6.25
C LEU A 96 17.83 -6.13 -6.03
N PRO A 97 17.21 -6.37 -4.86
CA PRO A 97 16.48 -7.61 -4.62
C PRO A 97 15.19 -7.67 -5.44
N ILE A 98 14.97 -8.78 -6.15
CA ILE A 98 13.67 -9.12 -6.71
C ILE A 98 12.87 -9.86 -5.63
N ILE A 99 11.79 -9.23 -5.16
CA ILE A 99 10.91 -9.78 -4.12
C ILE A 99 9.51 -9.94 -4.73
N ASN A 100 9.18 -11.19 -5.09
CA ASN A 100 7.93 -11.51 -5.78
C ASN A 100 6.86 -12.07 -4.83
N GLU A 101 7.18 -12.18 -3.54
CA GLU A 101 6.31 -12.75 -2.52
C GLU A 101 5.57 -11.63 -1.79
N LYS A 102 4.31 -11.42 -2.18
CA LYS A 102 3.41 -10.44 -1.55
C LYS A 102 2.93 -10.99 -0.20
N GLY A 103 3.65 -10.62 0.85
CA GLY A 103 3.21 -10.78 2.23
C GLY A 103 4.00 -11.83 3.02
N ILE A 104 4.63 -11.38 4.09
CA ILE A 104 4.64 -11.93 5.46
C ILE A 104 5.61 -11.05 6.25
N ALA A 105 5.09 -10.06 6.98
CA ALA A 105 5.87 -9.32 7.98
C ALA A 105 5.04 -8.65 9.09
N PHE A 106 3.72 -8.47 8.91
CA PHE A 106 2.97 -7.53 9.77
C PHE A 106 2.35 -8.13 11.03
N GLU A 107 2.09 -9.45 11.09
CA GLU A 107 1.66 -10.13 12.34
C GLU A 107 2.71 -9.97 13.45
N LYS A 108 4.00 -10.08 13.09
CA LYS A 108 5.14 -9.91 14.01
C LYS A 108 5.42 -8.46 14.41
N VAL A 109 5.01 -7.49 13.57
CA VAL A 109 5.26 -6.06 13.82
C VAL A 109 4.18 -5.45 14.69
N TYR A 110 2.93 -5.90 14.55
CA TYR A 110 1.78 -5.31 15.24
C TYR A 110 1.23 -6.15 16.40
N ASP A 111 1.80 -7.33 16.66
CA ASP A 111 1.44 -8.22 17.79
C ASP A 111 -0.07 -8.43 17.93
N THR A 112 -0.76 -8.62 16.79
CA THR A 112 -2.20 -8.85 16.75
C THR A 112 -2.57 -9.75 15.59
N GLU A 113 -3.47 -10.71 15.88
CA GLU A 113 -4.07 -11.61 14.89
C GLU A 113 -5.31 -10.99 14.20
N ASP A 114 -5.82 -9.85 14.69
CA ASP A 114 -7.06 -9.19 14.22
C ASP A 114 -6.82 -8.20 13.07
N LEU A 115 -6.08 -8.62 12.04
CA LEU A 115 -5.83 -7.80 10.85
C LEU A 115 -6.83 -8.16 9.74
N ILE A 116 -7.92 -7.40 9.62
CA ILE A 116 -8.85 -7.44 8.47
C ILE A 116 -8.32 -6.55 7.32
N VAL A 117 -7.00 -6.48 7.17
CA VAL A 117 -6.33 -5.72 6.12
C VAL A 117 -5.31 -6.64 5.44
N SER A 118 -5.42 -6.76 4.12
CA SER A 118 -4.38 -7.39 3.31
C SER A 118 -3.22 -6.40 3.20
N PHE A 119 -2.05 -6.76 3.71
CA PHE A 119 -0.84 -6.01 3.45
C PHE A 119 -0.28 -6.44 2.10
N ASP A 120 -0.20 -5.51 1.16
CA ASP A 120 0.45 -5.71 -0.12
C ASP A 120 1.96 -5.39 -0.01
N GLY A 121 2.63 -5.18 -1.14
CA GLY A 121 4.02 -4.83 -1.22
C GLY A 121 4.34 -3.36 -0.90
N VAL A 122 5.62 -3.05 -0.94
CA VAL A 122 6.15 -1.69 -0.94
C VAL A 122 6.48 -1.29 -2.37
N ASN A 123 6.09 -0.09 -2.78
CA ASN A 123 6.59 0.51 -4.02
C ASN A 123 7.83 1.36 -3.69
N ILE A 124 8.95 1.04 -4.32
CA ILE A 124 10.18 1.83 -4.25
C ILE A 124 10.57 2.18 -5.68
N SER A 125 10.41 3.45 -6.01
CA SER A 125 10.72 3.98 -7.34
C SER A 125 11.92 4.91 -7.23
N PHE A 126 12.89 4.74 -8.13
CA PHE A 126 14.07 5.59 -8.21
C PHE A 126 14.00 6.43 -9.49
N PRO A 127 14.28 7.74 -9.43
CA PRO A 127 14.20 8.60 -10.60
C PRO A 127 15.33 8.29 -11.60
N ASN A 128 15.09 8.57 -12.88
CA ASN A 128 16.10 8.56 -13.95
C ASN A 128 16.82 7.22 -14.15
N ARG A 129 16.13 6.10 -13.94
CA ARG A 129 16.64 4.75 -14.18
C ARG A 129 16.74 4.45 -15.68
N ALA A 130 17.92 4.64 -16.25
CA ALA A 130 18.18 4.43 -17.68
C ALA A 130 18.20 2.95 -18.11
N ASP A 131 18.24 2.02 -17.16
CA ASP A 131 18.21 0.58 -17.38
C ASP A 131 16.78 0.01 -17.47
N LEU A 132 15.75 0.83 -17.22
CA LEU A 132 14.35 0.42 -17.32
C LEU A 132 13.66 1.10 -18.53
N PRO A 133 12.69 0.42 -19.17
CA PRO A 133 11.88 1.05 -20.21
C PRO A 133 10.97 2.14 -19.64
N ASP A 134 10.59 3.09 -20.49
CA ASP A 134 9.63 4.12 -20.13
C ASP A 134 8.30 3.51 -19.70
N ASN A 135 7.76 4.01 -18.57
CA ASN A 135 6.48 3.56 -18.06
C ASN A 135 5.33 4.09 -18.95
N LYS A 136 4.41 3.21 -19.35
CA LYS A 136 3.22 3.59 -20.10
C LYS A 136 2.06 3.81 -19.13
N PRO A 137 1.32 4.93 -19.23
CA PRO A 137 0.12 5.13 -18.41
C PRO A 137 -0.86 3.97 -18.59
N TRP A 138 -1.28 3.39 -17.47
CA TRP A 138 -2.26 2.32 -17.43
C TRP A 138 -3.37 2.71 -16.45
N PRO A 139 -4.34 3.55 -16.87
CA PRO A 139 -5.49 3.85 -16.03
C PRO A 139 -6.31 2.57 -15.86
N HIS A 140 -6.56 2.16 -14.63
CA HIS A 140 -7.31 0.94 -14.31
C HIS A 140 -8.14 1.13 -13.04
N GLN A 141 -8.98 0.13 -12.75
CA GLN A 141 -9.69 -0.01 -11.49
C GLN A 141 -9.43 -1.41 -10.94
N ASP A 142 -9.03 -1.51 -9.68
CA ASP A 142 -8.59 -2.78 -9.08
C ASP A 142 -9.73 -3.77 -8.78
N GLN A 143 -10.95 -3.27 -8.57
CA GLN A 143 -12.09 -4.12 -8.22
C GLN A 143 -12.76 -4.72 -9.45
N ASP A 144 -13.12 -6.00 -9.33
CA ASP A 144 -13.84 -6.79 -10.35
C ASP A 144 -15.07 -6.05 -10.89
N PRO A 145 -15.09 -5.72 -12.19
CA PRO A 145 -16.19 -4.98 -12.82
C PRO A 145 -17.52 -5.74 -12.83
N GLN A 146 -17.49 -7.08 -12.73
CA GLN A 146 -18.72 -7.91 -12.71
C GLN A 146 -19.46 -7.83 -11.38
N ARG A 147 -18.82 -7.28 -10.34
CA ARG A 147 -19.39 -7.16 -9.02
C ARG A 147 -19.33 -5.70 -8.57
N PRO A 148 -20.22 -4.86 -9.13
CA PRO A 148 -20.21 -3.42 -8.89
C PRO A 148 -20.47 -3.10 -7.42
N ARG A 149 -20.33 -1.81 -7.08
CA ARG A 149 -20.45 -1.22 -5.75
C ARG A 149 -19.18 -1.34 -4.91
N PHE A 150 -19.15 -0.54 -3.85
CA PHE A 150 -18.01 -0.41 -2.95
C PHE A 150 -17.74 -1.72 -2.20
N ARG A 151 -16.51 -2.19 -2.28
CA ARG A 151 -16.05 -3.47 -1.70
C ARG A 151 -14.79 -3.29 -0.86
N CYS A 152 -13.86 -2.48 -1.36
CA CYS A 152 -12.57 -2.23 -0.74
C CYS A 152 -12.23 -0.74 -0.86
N LEU A 153 -11.59 -0.22 0.17
CA LEU A 153 -10.87 1.06 0.12
C LEU A 153 -9.38 0.73 0.14
N GLN A 154 -8.65 1.24 -0.84
CA GLN A 154 -7.19 1.13 -0.87
C GLN A 154 -6.56 2.33 -0.18
N GLY A 155 -5.42 2.08 0.46
CA GLY A 155 -4.63 3.10 1.14
C GLY A 155 -3.16 2.97 0.78
N LEU A 156 -2.51 4.10 0.54
CA LEU A 156 -1.07 4.22 0.34
C LEU A 156 -0.51 5.13 1.42
N VAL A 157 0.69 4.79 1.90
CA VAL A 157 1.40 5.59 2.89
C VAL A 157 2.70 6.08 2.26
N ASN A 158 2.85 7.39 2.17
CA ASN A 158 4.10 8.01 1.75
C ASN A 158 5.08 8.04 2.93
N LEU A 159 6.23 7.38 2.77
CA LEU A 159 7.30 7.39 3.77
C LEU A 159 8.30 8.53 3.54
N LEU A 160 8.47 8.95 2.28
CA LEU A 160 9.32 10.05 1.88
C LEU A 160 8.48 11.23 1.36
N PRO A 161 9.05 12.46 1.30
CA PRO A 161 8.44 13.55 0.57
C PRO A 161 8.18 13.17 -0.89
N ASN A 162 7.00 13.50 -1.41
CA ASN A 162 6.63 13.26 -2.80
C ASN A 162 6.02 14.55 -3.36
N GLY A 163 6.65 15.12 -4.38
CA GLY A 163 6.22 16.29 -5.12
C GLY A 163 5.48 15.94 -6.41
N PRO A 164 4.99 16.96 -7.14
CA PRO A 164 4.21 16.76 -8.38
C PRO A 164 4.95 16.01 -9.51
N ASN A 165 6.28 15.91 -9.43
CA ASN A 165 7.13 15.31 -10.46
C ASN A 165 7.83 14.02 -10.01
N ASP A 166 7.60 13.55 -8.77
CA ASP A 166 8.34 12.41 -8.18
C ASP A 166 7.69 11.05 -8.48
N GLY A 167 6.72 11.03 -9.41
CA GLY A 167 5.82 9.89 -9.61
C GLY A 167 4.80 9.75 -8.49
N GLY A 168 4.08 8.62 -8.46
CA GLY A 168 3.07 8.33 -7.44
C GLY A 168 1.69 8.03 -8.03
N LEU A 169 0.65 8.32 -7.25
CA LEU A 169 -0.73 8.00 -7.62
C LEU A 169 -1.42 9.19 -8.29
N ILE A 170 -1.96 8.96 -9.48
CA ILE A 170 -2.88 9.87 -10.17
C ILE A 170 -4.28 9.27 -10.09
N VAL A 171 -5.26 10.08 -9.70
CA VAL A 171 -6.66 9.66 -9.55
C VAL A 171 -7.59 10.56 -10.35
N CYS A 172 -8.60 9.96 -10.98
CA CYS A 172 -9.70 10.70 -11.58
C CYS A 172 -10.79 10.92 -10.53
N LYS A 173 -10.83 12.12 -9.94
CA LYS A 173 -11.79 12.46 -8.88
C LYS A 173 -13.22 12.27 -9.36
N GLY A 174 -14.05 11.61 -8.54
CA GLY A 174 -15.45 11.34 -8.83
C GLY A 174 -15.71 10.19 -9.80
N ALA A 175 -14.68 9.62 -10.45
CA ALA A 175 -14.85 8.53 -11.42
C ALA A 175 -15.53 7.28 -10.85
N TYR A 176 -15.41 7.06 -9.53
CA TYR A 176 -16.08 5.95 -8.84
C TYR A 176 -17.61 5.96 -9.01
N ARG A 177 -18.23 7.13 -9.28
CA ARG A 177 -19.68 7.26 -9.53
C ARG A 177 -20.11 6.73 -10.89
N LEU A 178 -19.17 6.69 -11.84
CA LEU A 178 -19.40 6.26 -13.22
C LEU A 178 -18.85 4.86 -13.49
N SER A 179 -18.30 4.19 -12.47
CA SER A 179 -17.65 2.88 -12.58
C SER A 179 -18.55 1.84 -13.26
N GLU A 180 -19.81 1.72 -12.83
CA GLU A 180 -20.75 0.75 -13.39
C GLU A 180 -21.12 1.07 -14.85
N GLU A 181 -21.41 2.34 -15.15
CA GLU A 181 -21.71 2.78 -16.52
C GLU A 181 -20.51 2.57 -17.46
N PHE A 182 -19.30 2.90 -16.98
CA PHE A 182 -18.06 2.70 -17.72
C PHE A 182 -17.88 1.23 -18.09
N HIS A 183 -17.93 0.33 -17.09
CA HIS A 183 -17.71 -1.09 -17.33
C HIS A 183 -18.81 -1.72 -18.20
N GLU A 184 -20.06 -1.29 -18.08
CA GLU A 184 -21.14 -1.76 -18.95
C GLU A 184 -20.93 -1.30 -20.41
N LYS A 185 -20.54 -0.04 -20.61
CA LYS A 185 -20.32 0.54 -21.94
C LYS A 185 -19.14 -0.09 -22.68
N PHE A 186 -18.09 -0.45 -21.94
CA PHE A 186 -16.83 -0.95 -22.49
C PHE A 186 -16.66 -2.48 -22.37
N LYS A 187 -17.69 -3.20 -21.91
CA LYS A 187 -17.61 -4.65 -21.66
C LYS A 187 -17.21 -5.50 -22.86
N ASP A 188 -17.48 -5.02 -24.07
CA ASP A 188 -17.25 -5.74 -25.33
C ASP A 188 -16.02 -5.21 -26.09
N GLU A 189 -15.29 -4.24 -25.54
CA GLU A 189 -14.05 -3.78 -26.17
C GLU A 189 -12.98 -4.89 -26.16
N PRO A 190 -12.19 -4.99 -27.24
CA PRO A 190 -11.14 -5.99 -27.34
C PRO A 190 -10.01 -5.75 -26.32
N ASP A 191 -9.73 -4.50 -26.01
CA ASP A 191 -8.71 -4.06 -25.06
C ASP A 191 -9.35 -3.71 -23.71
N LYS A 192 -9.89 -4.72 -23.02
CA LYS A 192 -10.47 -4.53 -21.68
C LYS A 192 -9.38 -4.08 -20.70
N LEU A 193 -9.61 -2.97 -20.01
CA LEU A 193 -8.80 -2.51 -18.88
C LEU A 193 -8.96 -3.43 -17.66
#